data_AF-A0A6P0XSE5-F1
#
_entry.id   AF-A0A6P0XSE5-F1
#
_cell.length_a   1.000
_cell.length_b   1.000
_cell.length_c   1.000
_cell.angle_alpha   90.00
_cell.angle_beta   90.00
_cell.angle_gamma   90.00
#
_symmetry.space_group_name_H-M   'P 1'
#
loop_
_entity.id
_entity.type
_entity.pdbx_description
1 polymer ?
#
loop_
_entity_poly.entity_id
_entity_poly.type
_entity_poly.pdbx_seq_one_letter_code
_entity_poly.pdbx_strand_id
1 'polypeptide(L)' 'MSRVPLTVKAATELVKGVDSKDLITSQIQGYSYVEVWEKYGAVEQRWLLVESQSRFESDLKKLEKRIHA' A
#
# COMPACT_ATOMS: atom_id res chain seq x y z
N MET A 1 7.36 -14.63 1.89
CA MET A 1 6.99 -13.31 1.30
C MET A 1 7.77 -12.23 2.04
N SER A 2 8.59 -11.44 1.35
CA SER A 2 9.37 -10.33 1.94
C SER A 2 8.72 -8.98 1.59
N ARG A 3 8.74 -8.01 2.51
CA ARG A 3 8.30 -6.65 2.21
C ARG A 3 9.28 -5.99 1.24
N VAL A 4 8.76 -5.37 0.19
CA VAL A 4 9.58 -4.53 -0.71
C VAL A 4 9.88 -3.22 0.01
N PRO A 5 11.16 -2.83 0.15
CA PRO A 5 11.51 -1.55 0.76
C PRO A 5 10.96 -0.38 -0.06
N LEU A 6 10.34 0.60 0.61
CA LEU A 6 9.89 1.84 -0.04
C LEU A 6 11.06 2.73 -0.50
N THR A 7 12.31 2.38 -0.19
CA THR A 7 13.48 3.03 -0.80
C THR A 7 13.64 2.68 -2.28
N VAL A 8 12.98 1.62 -2.76
CA VAL A 8 12.91 1.28 -4.19
C VAL A 8 11.98 2.27 -4.89
N LYS A 9 12.51 2.94 -5.92
CA LYS A 9 11.77 3.96 -6.68
C LYS A 9 10.45 3.41 -7.24
N ALA A 10 10.48 2.24 -7.89
CA ALA A 10 9.28 1.58 -8.42
C ALA A 10 8.24 1.28 -7.33
N ALA A 11 8.66 0.88 -6.12
CA ALA A 11 7.74 0.65 -5.01
C ALA A 11 7.10 1.95 -4.51
N THR A 12 7.87 3.04 -4.43
CA THR A 12 7.32 4.36 -4.08
C THR A 12 6.32 4.85 -5.12
N GLU A 13 6.65 4.72 -6.42
CA GLU A 13 5.79 5.14 -7.51
C GLU A 13 4.49 4.32 -7.52
N LEU A 14 4.58 3.01 -7.29
CA LEU A 14 3.42 2.14 -7.21
C LEU A 14 2.46 2.55 -6.09
N VAL A 15 2.98 2.78 -4.89
CA VAL A 15 2.16 3.17 -3.72
C VAL A 15 1.48 4.53 -3.93
N LYS A 16 2.12 5.45 -4.66
CA LYS A 16 1.55 6.78 -4.95
C LYS A 16 0.57 6.77 -6.11
N GLY A 17 0.74 5.84 -7.05
CA GLY A 17 -0.04 5.77 -8.29
C GLY A 17 -1.34 5.00 -8.15
N VAL A 18 -1.44 4.07 -7.19
CA VAL A 18 -2.65 3.29 -6.95
C VAL A 18 -3.59 4.05 -6.03
N ASP A 19 -4.84 4.26 -6.48
CA ASP A 19 -5.90 4.82 -5.63
C ASP A 19 -6.52 3.70 -4.77
N SER A 20 -6.91 4.02 -3.54
CA SER A 20 -7.57 3.07 -2.64
C SER A 20 -8.83 2.43 -3.25
N LYS A 21 -9.48 3.11 -4.21
CA LYS A 21 -10.66 2.59 -4.94
C LYS A 21 -10.35 1.46 -5.91
N ASP A 22 -9.11 1.36 -6.38
CA ASP A 22 -8.68 0.32 -7.32
C ASP A 22 -8.31 -0.99 -6.60
N LEU A 23 -8.31 -0.99 -5.25
CA LEU A 23 -8.02 -2.18 -4.46
C LEU A 23 -9.25 -3.06 -4.35
N ILE A 24 -8.99 -4.36 -4.44
CA ILE A 24 -9.98 -5.40 -4.28
C ILE A 24 -10.13 -5.69 -2.78
N THR A 25 -11.36 -5.68 -2.29
CA THR A 25 -11.66 -6.08 -0.91
C THR A 25 -11.23 -7.53 -0.68
N SER A 26 -10.41 -7.74 0.34
CA SER A 26 -9.95 -9.08 0.68
C SER A 26 -11.00 -9.86 1.46
N GLN A 27 -10.81 -11.18 1.57
CA GLN A 27 -11.62 -12.01 2.47
C GLN A 27 -11.37 -11.69 3.95
N ILE A 28 -10.26 -11.00 4.26
CA ILE A 28 -9.93 -10.55 5.61
C ILE A 28 -10.55 -9.16 5.80
N GLN A 29 -11.46 -9.07 6.77
CA GLN A 29 -12.17 -7.84 7.06
C GLN A 29 -11.20 -6.69 7.38
N GLY A 30 -11.43 -5.52 6.76
CA GLY A 30 -10.60 -4.33 6.95
C GLY A 30 -9.29 -4.32 6.17
N TYR A 31 -9.09 -5.28 5.26
CA TYR A 31 -7.96 -5.31 4.34
C TYR A 31 -8.43 -5.35 2.90
N SER A 32 -7.76 -4.57 2.06
CA SER A 32 -7.92 -4.56 0.61
C SER A 32 -6.55 -4.69 -0.03
N TYR A 33 -6.50 -5.23 -1.25
CA TYR A 33 -5.23 -5.41 -1.94
C TYR A 33 -5.35 -5.29 -3.45
N VAL A 34 -4.20 -5.09 -4.10
CA VAL A 34 -4.06 -5.26 -5.54
C VAL A 34 -2.76 -6.01 -5.84
N GLU A 35 -2.82 -6.87 -6.84
CA GLU A 35 -1.67 -7.60 -7.35
C GLU A 35 -1.09 -6.87 -8.56
N VAL A 36 0.23 -6.66 -8.55
CA VAL A 36 0.94 -5.95 -9.62
C VAL A 36 2.16 -6.75 -10.01
N TRP A 37 2.35 -6.94 -11.31
CA TRP A 37 3.53 -7.59 -11.85
C TRP A 37 4.57 -6.54 -12.19
N GLU A 38 5.70 -6.60 -11.51
CA GLU A 38 6.79 -5.65 -11.66
C GLU A 38 8.09 -6.38 -11.98
N LYS A 39 8.87 -5.82 -12.88
CA LYS A 39 10.19 -6.36 -13.20
C LYS A 39 11.24 -5.59 -12.40
N TYR A 40 11.79 -6.23 -11.38
CA TYR A 40 12.88 -5.66 -10.60
C TYR A 40 14.22 -6.28 -11.02
N GLY A 41 15.04 -5.48 -11.70
CA GLY A 41 16.26 -5.98 -12.34
C GLY A 41 15.94 -6.90 -13.53
N ALA A 42 16.38 -8.15 -13.49
CA ALA A 42 16.12 -9.15 -14.53
C ALA A 42 14.99 -10.14 -14.18
N VAL A 43 14.40 -10.02 -12.99
CA VAL A 43 13.43 -10.98 -12.47
C VAL A 43 12.04 -10.37 -12.43
N GLU A 44 11.06 -11.07 -12.98
CA GLU A 44 9.65 -10.73 -12.81
C GLU A 44 9.20 -11.08 -11.40
N GLN A 45 8.63 -10.11 -10.71
CA GLN A 45 8.14 -10.23 -9.35
C GLN A 45 6.66 -9.87 -9.30
N ARG A 46 5.91 -10.66 -8.54
CA ARG A 46 4.54 -10.30 -8.19
C ARG A 46 4.54 -9.54 -6.87
N TRP A 47 4.16 -8.28 -6.92
CA TRP A 47 4.01 -7.43 -5.75
C TRP A 47 2.55 -7.41 -5.33
N LEU A 48 2.34 -7.38 -4.01
CA LEU A 48 1.03 -7.29 -3.40
C LEU A 48 0.99 -5.98 -2.61
N LEU A 49 0.22 -5.01 -3.11
CA LEU A 49 -0.07 -3.80 -2.35
C LEU A 49 -1.24 -4.11 -1.43
N VAL A 50 -1.05 -3.91 -0.13
CA VAL A 50 -2.07 -4.19 0.89
C VAL A 50 -2.37 -2.90 1.65
N GLU A 51 -3.64 -2.54 1.67
CA GLU A 51 -4.16 -1.45 2.49
C GLU A 51 -4.88 -2.01 3.71
N SER A 52 -4.63 -1.41 4.87
CA SER A 52 -5.29 -1.74 6.12
C SER A 52 -6.10 -0.54 6.57
N GLN A 53 -7.42 -0.72 6.66
CA GLN A 53 -8.33 0.34 7.07
C GLN A 53 -8.01 0.84 8.49
N SER A 54 -7.68 -0.06 9.42
CA SER A 54 -7.30 0.31 10.79
C SER A 54 -6.04 1.17 10.85
N ARG A 55 -5.05 0.90 9.99
CA ARG A 55 -3.83 1.72 9.88
C ARG A 55 -4.17 3.10 9.33
N PHE A 56 -4.98 3.15 8.26
CA PHE A 56 -5.42 4.40 7.65
C PHE A 56 -6.14 5.31 8.65
N GLU A 57 -7.12 4.79 9.38
CA GLU A 57 -7.86 5.55 10.40
C GLU A 57 -6.95 6.03 11.54
N SER A 58 -6.01 5.19 11.98
CA SER A 58 -5.04 5.56 13.02
C SER A 58 -4.15 6.72 12.58
N ASP A 59 -3.66 6.68 11.35
CA ASP A 59 -2.77 7.71 10.81
C ASP A 59 -3.55 9.00 10.50
N LEU A 60 -4.79 8.90 10.03
CA LEU A 60 -5.69 10.05 9.88
C LEU A 60 -5.92 10.75 11.22
N LYS A 61 -6.25 10.00 12.28
CA LYS A 61 -6.45 10.55 13.62
C LYS A 61 -5.20 11.23 14.17
N LYS A 62 -4.00 10.70 13.88
CA LYS A 62 -2.73 11.35 14.26
C LYS A 62 -2.51 12.64 13.47
N LEU A 63 -2.85 12.65 12.18
CA LEU A 63 -2.74 13.83 11.34
C LEU A 63 -3.67 14.95 11.83
N GLU A 64 -4.94 14.62 12.10
CA GLU A 64 -5.92 15.56 12.65
C GLU A 64 -5.42 16.19 13.96
N LYS A 65 -4.88 15.37 14.87
CA LYS A 65 -4.29 15.87 16.12
C LYS A 65 -3.14 16.84 15.91
N ARG A 66 -2.32 16.65 14.86
CA ARG A 66 -1.19 17.55 14.55
C ARG A 66 -1.61 18.87 13.93
N ILE A 67 -2.75 18.88 13.23
CA ILE A 67 -3.30 20.08 12.59
C ILE A 67 -4.07 20.94 13.61
N HIS A 68 -4.71 20.31 14.60
CA HIS A 68 -5.46 20.98 15.66
C HIS A 68 -4.64 21.26 16.94
N ALA A 69 -3.32 20.97 16.92
CA ALA A 69 -2.37 21.29 18.00
C ALA A 69 -1.58 22.55 17.66
#